data_AF-A0A2J6QRI3-F1
#
_entry.id   AF-A0A2J6QRI3-F1
#
_cell.length_a   1.000
_cell.length_b   1.000
_cell.length_c   1.000
_cell.angle_alpha   90.00
_cell.angle_beta   90.00
_cell.angle_gamma   90.00
#
_symmetry.space_group_name_H-M   'P 1'
#
loop_
_entity.id
_entity.type
_entity.pdbx_description
1 polymer ?
#
loop_
_entity_poly.entity_id
_entity_poly.type
_entity_poly.pdbx_seq_one_letter_code
_entity_poly.pdbx_strand_id
1 'polypeptide(L)'
;MQRCFVTYLNRWLASIGAEACQRIQIHRVASHQTDYRKLSAEGRIQMIEGDGFHIDKEMISGKTVLALDDIRITGSHEKRILKMFDELNILNKPSFIYFAELVNPQIDSSIENRVNFWAMKMISNADSLARSGNLIVNTRFIKHVLSFDNEAFSLFLEGQEESFVCSLLDMAICNGYHQIETHQGNLNICEEL
;
A
#
# COMPACT_ATOMS: atom_id res chain seq x y z
N MET A 1 8.84 9.61 -3.39
CA MET A 1 8.99 11.09 -3.51
C MET A 1 8.75 11.87 -2.20
N GLN A 2 7.81 11.43 -1.36
CA GLN A 2 7.32 12.14 -0.17
C GLN A 2 8.38 12.76 0.75
N ARG A 3 9.44 12.02 1.12
CA ARG A 3 10.47 12.49 2.06
C ARG A 3 11.16 13.76 1.57
N CYS A 4 11.57 13.79 0.31
CA CYS A 4 12.30 14.92 -0.28
C CYS A 4 11.40 16.16 -0.36
N PHE A 5 10.16 15.98 -0.86
CA PHE A 5 9.18 17.06 -0.96
C PHE A 5 8.90 17.70 0.41
N VAL A 6 8.56 16.88 1.41
CA VAL A 6 8.26 17.34 2.78
C VAL A 6 9.48 18.04 3.41
N THR A 7 10.69 17.52 3.19
CA THR A 7 11.92 18.14 3.73
C THR A 7 12.15 19.53 3.14
N TYR A 8 11.97 19.69 1.83
CA TYR A 8 12.12 20.99 1.18
C TYR A 8 11.03 21.97 1.61
N LEU A 9 9.77 21.52 1.64
CA LEU A 9 8.64 22.32 2.10
C LEU A 9 8.86 22.84 3.52
N ASN A 10 9.28 21.97 4.45
CA ASN A 10 9.51 22.37 5.84
C ASN A 10 10.67 23.35 6.00
N ARG A 11 11.73 23.24 5.20
CA ARG A 11 12.81 24.24 5.19
C ARG A 11 12.31 25.59 4.72
N TRP A 12 11.47 25.62 3.69
CA TRP A 12 10.85 26.85 3.22
C TRP A 12 9.88 27.45 4.25
N LEU A 13 9.00 26.64 4.85
CA LEU A 13 8.08 27.07 5.92
C LEU A 13 8.85 27.70 7.09
N ALA A 14 9.92 27.05 7.55
CA ALA A 14 10.77 27.58 8.61
C ALA A 14 11.44 28.90 8.20
N SER A 15 11.86 29.06 6.95
CA SER A 15 12.49 30.30 6.46
C SER A 15 11.56 31.52 6.46
N ILE A 16 10.24 31.30 6.44
CA ILE A 16 9.22 32.35 6.53
C ILE A 16 8.58 32.45 7.92
N GLY A 17 9.12 31.74 8.92
CA GLY A 17 8.59 31.73 10.30
C GLY A 17 7.30 30.94 10.50
N ALA A 18 6.94 30.08 9.54
CA ALA A 18 5.78 29.20 9.64
C ALA A 18 6.10 27.86 10.31
N GLU A 19 5.07 27.19 10.84
CA GLU A 19 5.20 25.84 11.40
C GLU A 19 5.49 24.79 10.32
N ALA A 20 6.18 23.71 10.70
CA ALA A 20 6.41 22.57 9.83
C ALA A 20 5.10 21.82 9.51
N CYS A 21 5.05 21.19 8.35
CA CYS A 21 3.87 20.42 7.95
C CYS A 21 3.62 19.23 8.89
N GLN A 22 2.36 18.99 9.20
CA GLN A 22 1.93 17.84 9.98
C GLN A 22 1.60 16.66 9.05
N ARG A 23 1.96 15.44 9.47
CA ARG A 23 1.57 14.22 8.75
C ARG A 23 0.32 13.63 9.38
N ILE A 24 -0.63 13.28 8.53
CA ILE A 24 -1.84 12.57 8.92
C ILE A 24 -1.92 11.25 8.16
N GLN A 25 -2.34 10.20 8.85
CA GLN A 25 -2.57 8.90 8.26
C GLN A 25 -4.04 8.76 7.92
N ILE A 26 -4.33 8.26 6.72
CA ILE A 26 -5.68 7.84 6.36
C ILE A 26 -5.81 6.36 6.73
N HIS A 27 -6.73 6.06 7.62
CA HIS A 27 -6.99 4.69 8.06
C HIS A 27 -8.00 4.04 7.12
N ARG A 28 -7.57 2.99 6.42
CA ARG A 28 -8.49 2.14 5.66
C ARG A 28 -9.01 1.06 6.58
N VAL A 29 -10.31 1.05 6.81
CA VAL A 29 -10.99 -0.11 7.40
C VAL A 29 -11.26 -1.05 6.26
N ALA A 30 -10.43 -2.07 6.11
CA ALA A 30 -10.75 -3.18 5.23
C ALA A 30 -11.95 -3.91 5.84
N SER A 31 -13.01 -4.10 5.07
CA SER A 31 -14.06 -5.02 5.47
C SER A 31 -13.46 -6.44 5.48
N HIS A 32 -12.98 -6.87 6.65
CA HIS A 32 -12.44 -8.22 6.80
C HIS A 32 -13.50 -9.23 6.36
N GLN A 33 -13.01 -10.20 5.60
CA GLN A 33 -13.72 -11.25 4.90
C GLN A 33 -14.86 -11.87 5.71
N THR A 34 -16.10 -11.54 5.37
CA THR A 34 -17.23 -12.46 5.52
C THR A 34 -17.34 -13.21 4.20
N ASP A 35 -16.70 -14.39 4.16
CA ASP A 35 -17.00 -15.53 3.30
C ASP A 35 -17.80 -15.19 2.01
N TYR A 36 -17.10 -14.69 0.97
CA TYR A 36 -17.64 -14.22 -0.32
C TYR A 36 -18.67 -15.19 -0.96
N ARG A 37 -18.56 -16.48 -0.62
CA ARG A 37 -19.43 -17.56 -1.09
C ARG A 37 -20.79 -17.61 -0.40
N LYS A 38 -21.01 -16.91 0.72
CA LYS A 38 -22.28 -16.95 1.51
C LYS A 38 -23.17 -15.71 1.37
N LEU A 39 -22.73 -14.65 0.70
CA LEU A 39 -23.48 -13.39 0.60
C LEU A 39 -24.48 -13.38 -0.56
N SER A 40 -25.67 -12.79 -0.33
CA SER A 40 -26.67 -12.50 -1.37
C SER A 40 -26.13 -11.45 -2.36
N ALA A 41 -26.82 -11.25 -3.49
CA ALA A 41 -26.45 -10.24 -4.47
C ALA A 41 -26.40 -8.82 -3.84
N GLU A 42 -27.31 -8.51 -2.92
CA GLU A 42 -27.32 -7.23 -2.18
C GLU A 42 -26.18 -7.15 -1.15
N GLY A 43 -25.87 -8.25 -0.45
CA GLY A 43 -24.77 -8.31 0.52
C GLY A 43 -23.38 -8.12 -0.13
N ARG A 44 -23.23 -8.52 -1.40
CA ARG A 44 -22.01 -8.27 -2.18
C ARG A 44 -21.83 -6.80 -2.55
N ILE A 45 -22.91 -6.07 -2.80
CA ILE A 45 -22.87 -4.63 -3.13
C ILE A 45 -22.45 -3.82 -1.89
N GLN A 46 -23.01 -4.13 -0.72
CA GLN A 46 -22.70 -3.42 0.53
C GLN A 46 -21.25 -3.64 1.03
N MET A 47 -20.64 -4.81 0.80
CA MET A 47 -19.22 -5.01 1.18
C MET A 47 -18.24 -4.24 0.28
N ILE A 48 -18.56 -4.05 -1.01
CA ILE A 48 -17.75 -3.22 -1.93
C ILE A 48 -17.82 -1.74 -1.53
N GLU A 49 -18.96 -1.30 -0.99
CA GLU A 49 -19.14 0.04 -0.42
C GLU A 49 -18.51 0.20 0.98
N GLY A 50 -18.18 -0.90 1.67
CA GLY A 50 -17.81 -0.95 3.09
C GLY A 50 -16.34 -0.73 3.43
N ASP A 51 -15.45 -0.51 2.46
CA ASP A 51 -14.09 -0.06 2.75
C ASP A 51 -14.15 1.43 3.18
N GLY A 52 -14.39 1.67 4.46
CA GLY A 52 -14.42 3.01 5.04
C GLY A 52 -13.02 3.59 5.18
N PHE A 53 -12.84 4.85 4.76
CA PHE A 53 -11.63 5.60 5.07
C PHE A 53 -11.94 6.54 6.22
N HIS A 54 -11.07 6.54 7.21
CA HIS A 54 -11.17 7.40 8.38
C HIS A 54 -9.95 8.33 8.42
N ILE A 55 -10.22 9.59 8.72
CA ILE A 55 -9.22 10.64 8.89
C ILE A 55 -9.67 11.54 10.04
N ASP A 56 -8.72 12.02 10.83
CA ASP A 56 -9.00 12.99 11.89
C ASP A 56 -9.42 14.33 11.28
N LYS A 57 -10.72 14.64 11.38
CA LYS A 57 -11.31 15.86 10.82
C LYS A 57 -10.89 17.11 11.58
N GLU A 58 -10.72 17.00 12.90
CA GLU A 58 -10.34 18.13 13.75
C GLU A 58 -8.91 18.54 13.42
N MET A 59 -8.02 17.58 13.21
CA MET A 59 -6.64 17.82 12.84
C MET A 59 -6.50 18.57 11.51
N ILE A 60 -7.37 18.33 10.53
CA ILE A 60 -7.28 18.95 9.21
C ILE A 60 -8.13 20.22 9.07
N SER A 61 -9.07 20.49 9.97
CA SER A 61 -9.99 21.62 9.86
C SER A 61 -9.25 22.96 9.74
N GLY A 62 -9.61 23.76 8.74
CA GLY A 62 -8.99 25.07 8.48
C GLY A 62 -7.56 25.04 7.92
N LYS A 63 -6.98 23.86 7.67
CA LYS A 63 -5.61 23.71 7.14
C LYS A 63 -5.59 23.46 5.63
N THR A 64 -4.49 23.81 4.99
CA THR A 64 -4.18 23.34 3.63
C THR A 64 -3.78 21.87 3.69
N VAL A 65 -4.52 21.00 3.01
CA VAL A 65 -4.23 19.57 2.96
C VAL A 65 -3.55 19.22 1.64
N LEU A 66 -2.39 18.56 1.73
CA LEU A 66 -1.65 18.06 0.57
C LEU A 66 -1.70 16.53 0.57
N ALA A 67 -2.27 15.94 -0.48
CA ALA A 67 -2.23 14.50 -0.72
C ALA A 67 -1.07 14.19 -1.67
N LEU A 68 -0.10 13.40 -1.19
CA LEU A 68 1.11 13.05 -1.93
C LEU A 68 1.05 11.59 -2.37
N ASP A 69 1.32 11.32 -3.65
CA ASP A 69 1.43 9.96 -4.17
C ASP A 69 2.53 9.90 -5.26
N ASP A 70 3.08 8.72 -5.53
CA ASP A 70 4.19 8.59 -6.45
C ASP A 70 3.71 8.73 -7.92
N ILE A 71 2.66 8.02 -8.35
CA ILE A 71 2.21 8.05 -9.75
C ILE A 71 0.69 8.13 -9.85
N ARG A 72 0.19 9.05 -10.67
CA ARG A 72 -1.23 9.12 -11.07
C ARG A 72 -1.47 8.31 -12.33
N ILE A 73 -2.31 7.26 -12.24
CA ILE A 73 -2.70 6.43 -13.39
C ILE A 73 -4.13 6.74 -13.83
N THR A 74 -5.13 6.34 -13.03
CA THR A 74 -6.57 6.54 -13.35
C THR A 74 -7.24 7.64 -12.54
N GLY A 75 -6.56 8.14 -11.49
CA GLY A 75 -7.17 9.02 -10.48
C GLY A 75 -8.17 8.29 -9.55
N SER A 76 -8.17 6.95 -9.53
CA SER A 76 -9.04 6.17 -8.62
C SER A 76 -8.83 6.53 -7.14
N HIS A 77 -7.56 6.69 -6.74
CA HIS A 77 -7.18 7.14 -5.39
C HIS A 77 -7.71 8.55 -5.07
N GLU A 78 -7.61 9.50 -6.00
CA GLU A 78 -8.17 10.86 -5.84
C GLU A 78 -9.67 10.82 -5.59
N LYS A 79 -10.40 10.12 -6.47
CA LYS A 79 -11.85 9.99 -6.37
C LYS A 79 -12.26 9.41 -5.03
N ARG A 80 -11.51 8.42 -4.52
CA ARG A 80 -11.78 7.79 -3.23
C ARG A 80 -11.52 8.74 -2.06
N ILE A 81 -10.43 9.49 -2.09
CA ILE A 81 -10.12 10.50 -1.07
C ILE A 81 -11.16 11.62 -1.10
N LEU A 82 -11.54 12.12 -2.29
CA LEU A 82 -12.56 13.16 -2.43
C LEU A 82 -13.92 12.68 -1.91
N LYS A 83 -14.33 11.45 -2.25
CA LYS A 83 -15.55 10.82 -1.74
C LYS A 83 -15.54 10.74 -0.21
N MET A 84 -14.42 10.31 0.40
CA MET A 84 -14.26 10.31 1.85
C MET A 84 -14.43 11.74 2.41
N PHE A 85 -13.81 12.75 1.79
CA PHE A 85 -13.97 14.14 2.24
C PHE A 85 -15.42 14.62 2.15
N ASP A 86 -16.16 14.21 1.12
CA ASP A 86 -17.59 14.51 0.97
C ASP A 86 -18.45 13.82 2.04
N GLU A 87 -18.28 12.50 2.22
CA GLU A 87 -18.99 11.70 3.22
C GLU A 87 -18.75 12.21 4.65
N LEU A 88 -17.54 12.72 4.90
CA LEU A 88 -17.14 13.28 6.17
C LEU A 88 -17.47 14.76 6.32
N ASN A 89 -18.07 15.42 5.33
CA ASN A 89 -18.37 16.86 5.31
C ASN A 89 -17.13 17.74 5.60
N ILE A 90 -15.95 17.32 5.11
CA ILE A 90 -14.71 18.08 5.22
C ILE A 90 -14.69 19.11 4.07
N LEU A 91 -14.70 20.40 4.45
CA LEU A 91 -14.81 21.51 3.51
C LEU A 91 -13.51 21.82 2.75
N ASN A 92 -12.36 21.67 3.41
CA ASN A 92 -11.06 21.93 2.83
C ASN A 92 -10.57 20.75 2.00
N LYS A 93 -10.92 20.74 0.71
CA LYS A 93 -10.49 19.68 -0.23
C LYS A 93 -8.96 19.64 -0.37
N PRO A 94 -8.36 18.45 -0.47
CA PRO A 94 -6.93 18.31 -0.59
C PRO A 94 -6.43 18.73 -1.97
N SER A 95 -5.22 19.30 -2.03
CA SER A 95 -4.47 19.42 -3.27
C SER A 95 -3.65 18.16 -3.49
N PHE A 96 -3.75 17.57 -4.68
CA PHE A 96 -3.03 16.35 -5.02
C PHE A 96 -1.71 16.67 -5.71
N ILE A 97 -0.63 16.03 -5.27
CA ILE A 97 0.72 16.22 -5.80
C ILE A 97 1.32 14.87 -6.13
N TYR A 98 1.76 14.72 -7.38
CA TYR A 98 2.31 13.48 -7.92
C TYR A 98 3.76 13.66 -8.36
N PHE A 99 4.53 12.57 -8.36
CA PHE A 99 5.84 12.59 -9.02
C PHE A 99 5.70 12.42 -10.54
N ALA A 100 4.76 11.59 -11.00
CA ALA A 100 4.46 11.41 -12.42
C ALA A 100 2.98 11.16 -12.67
N GLU A 101 2.53 11.40 -13.90
CA GLU A 101 1.16 11.16 -14.36
C GLU A 101 1.15 10.46 -15.72
N LEU A 102 0.25 9.47 -15.87
CA LEU A 102 -0.07 8.88 -17.16
C LEU A 102 -1.02 9.81 -17.93
N VAL A 103 -0.48 10.61 -18.85
CA VAL A 103 -1.26 11.57 -19.64
C VAL A 103 -1.90 11.00 -20.91
N ASN A 104 -1.43 9.84 -21.40
CA ASN A 104 -1.94 9.23 -22.61
C ASN A 104 -3.13 8.31 -22.30
N PRO A 105 -4.37 8.68 -22.67
CA PRO A 105 -5.57 7.91 -22.34
C PRO A 105 -5.68 6.59 -23.11
N GLN A 106 -4.84 6.37 -24.13
CA GLN A 106 -4.81 5.13 -24.90
C GLN A 106 -3.98 4.03 -24.21
N ILE A 107 -3.22 4.38 -23.18
CA ILE A 107 -2.44 3.40 -22.42
C ILE A 107 -3.33 2.82 -21.33
N ASP A 108 -3.43 1.49 -21.32
CA ASP A 108 -4.20 0.76 -20.32
C ASP A 108 -3.63 0.93 -18.91
N SER A 109 -4.52 1.03 -17.92
CA SER A 109 -4.18 1.22 -16.51
C SER A 109 -3.32 0.09 -15.90
N SER A 110 -3.30 -1.10 -16.50
CA SER A 110 -2.42 -2.21 -16.13
C SER A 110 -0.92 -1.87 -16.24
N ILE A 111 -0.56 -0.76 -16.90
CA ILE A 111 0.79 -0.20 -16.86
C ILE A 111 1.30 -0.02 -15.42
N GLU A 112 0.43 0.31 -14.48
CA GLU A 112 0.77 0.44 -13.06
C GLU A 112 1.36 -0.87 -12.50
N ASN A 113 0.69 -1.99 -12.78
CA ASN A 113 1.16 -3.31 -12.39
C ASN A 113 2.48 -3.63 -13.09
N ARG A 114 2.61 -3.29 -14.39
CA ARG A 114 3.85 -3.51 -15.13
C ARG A 114 5.02 -2.75 -14.51
N VAL A 115 4.82 -1.52 -14.06
CA VAL A 115 5.85 -0.72 -13.38
C VAL A 115 6.15 -1.30 -11.99
N ASN A 116 5.13 -1.62 -11.20
CA ASN A 116 5.27 -2.16 -9.84
C ASN A 116 6.04 -3.49 -9.80
N PHE A 117 5.86 -4.35 -10.81
CA PHE A 117 6.46 -5.69 -10.87
C PHE A 117 7.54 -5.81 -11.95
N TRP A 118 8.02 -4.69 -12.52
CA TRP A 118 8.94 -4.72 -13.66
C TRP A 118 10.19 -5.57 -13.39
N ALA A 119 10.76 -5.43 -12.20
CA ALA A 119 11.96 -6.14 -11.75
C ALA A 119 11.66 -7.46 -11.01
N MET A 120 10.40 -7.78 -10.73
CA MET A 120 9.97 -8.90 -9.88
C MET A 120 9.07 -9.83 -10.68
N LYS A 121 9.66 -10.61 -11.59
CA LYS A 121 8.92 -11.55 -12.46
C LYS A 121 9.00 -12.99 -11.98
N MET A 122 10.10 -13.33 -11.32
CA MET A 122 10.40 -14.66 -10.78
C MET A 122 10.88 -14.52 -9.36
N ILE A 123 10.75 -15.58 -8.55
CA ILE A 123 11.19 -15.53 -7.15
C ILE A 123 12.71 -15.35 -7.02
N SER A 124 13.49 -15.76 -8.02
CA SER A 124 14.93 -15.51 -8.09
C SER A 124 15.28 -14.01 -8.16
N ASN A 125 14.36 -13.17 -8.64
CA ASN A 125 14.51 -11.73 -8.56
C ASN A 125 14.35 -11.22 -7.11
N ALA A 126 13.47 -11.87 -6.33
CA ALA A 126 13.32 -11.59 -4.90
C ALA A 126 14.59 -11.95 -4.13
N ASP A 127 15.18 -13.13 -4.42
CA ASP A 127 16.46 -13.56 -3.84
C ASP A 127 17.58 -12.56 -4.15
N SER A 128 17.73 -12.19 -5.42
CA SER A 128 18.73 -11.22 -5.86
C SER A 128 18.57 -9.87 -5.15
N LEU A 129 17.33 -9.43 -4.94
CA LEU A 129 17.02 -8.17 -4.27
C LEU A 129 17.28 -8.26 -2.76
N ALA A 130 16.90 -9.36 -2.11
CA ALA A 130 17.17 -9.61 -0.70
C ALA A 130 18.68 -9.62 -0.40
N ARG A 131 19.46 -10.34 -1.22
CA ARG A 131 20.93 -10.41 -1.11
C ARG A 131 21.65 -9.10 -1.42
N SER A 132 21.00 -8.18 -2.13
CA SER A 132 21.61 -6.88 -2.47
C SER A 132 21.84 -5.98 -1.24
N GLY A 133 21.22 -6.29 -0.09
CA GLY A 133 21.23 -5.44 1.10
C GLY A 133 20.44 -4.14 0.98
N ASN A 134 19.81 -3.89 -0.18
CA ASN A 134 19.05 -2.68 -0.48
C ASN A 134 17.54 -2.92 -0.54
N LEU A 135 17.09 -4.12 -0.18
CA LEU A 135 15.67 -4.45 -0.15
C LEU A 135 14.97 -3.67 0.97
N ILE A 136 14.04 -2.80 0.59
CA ILE A 136 13.05 -2.25 1.51
C ILE A 136 11.81 -3.13 1.43
N VAL A 137 11.70 -4.04 2.39
CA VAL A 137 10.54 -4.93 2.48
C VAL A 137 9.28 -4.09 2.70
N ASN A 138 8.28 -4.33 1.87
CA ASN A 138 7.00 -3.64 1.94
C ASN A 138 5.86 -4.63 1.68
N THR A 139 4.64 -4.18 1.91
CA THR A 139 3.42 -5.01 1.81
C THR A 139 3.26 -5.65 0.43
N ARG A 140 3.63 -4.95 -0.65
CA ARG A 140 3.60 -5.50 -2.02
C ARG A 140 4.65 -6.60 -2.22
N PHE A 141 5.86 -6.41 -1.70
CA PHE A 141 6.89 -7.44 -1.76
C PHE A 141 6.43 -8.72 -1.06
N ILE A 142 5.97 -8.60 0.20
CA ILE A 142 5.49 -9.74 1.00
C ILE A 142 4.36 -10.48 0.28
N LYS A 143 3.33 -9.75 -0.15
CA LYS A 143 2.20 -10.33 -0.88
C LYS A 143 2.66 -11.07 -2.14
N HIS A 144 3.64 -10.50 -2.85
CA HIS A 144 4.12 -11.09 -4.09
C HIS A 144 4.92 -12.38 -3.84
N VAL A 145 5.84 -12.39 -2.86
CA VAL A 145 6.61 -13.60 -2.53
C VAL A 145 5.70 -14.72 -2.01
N LEU A 146 4.70 -14.40 -1.18
CA LEU A 146 3.72 -15.37 -0.67
C LEU A 146 2.76 -15.90 -1.76
N SER A 147 2.74 -15.31 -2.95
CA SER A 147 1.91 -15.75 -4.09
C SER A 147 2.62 -16.74 -5.02
N PHE A 148 3.92 -17.02 -4.82
CA PHE A 148 4.59 -18.08 -5.55
C PHE A 148 4.16 -19.47 -5.03
N ASP A 149 4.39 -20.50 -5.84
CA ASP A 149 4.21 -21.87 -5.40
C ASP A 149 5.17 -22.23 -4.26
N ASN A 150 4.76 -23.20 -3.43
CA ASN A 150 5.50 -23.61 -2.24
C ASN A 150 6.93 -24.06 -2.53
N GLU A 151 7.18 -24.73 -3.66
CA GLU A 151 8.51 -25.22 -4.01
C GLU A 151 9.46 -24.06 -4.30
N ALA A 152 9.04 -23.12 -5.16
CA ALA A 152 9.79 -21.91 -5.44
C ALA A 152 10.02 -21.09 -4.17
N PHE A 153 9.00 -20.97 -3.32
CA PHE A 153 9.06 -20.23 -2.05
C PHE A 153 10.03 -20.86 -1.04
N SER A 154 10.01 -22.17 -0.85
CA SER A 154 10.96 -22.88 0.02
C SER A 154 12.40 -22.64 -0.42
N LEU A 155 12.69 -22.78 -1.72
CA LEU A 155 14.03 -22.53 -2.26
C LEU A 155 14.50 -21.08 -2.02
N PHE A 156 13.59 -20.11 -2.07
CA PHE A 156 13.91 -18.73 -1.76
C PHE A 156 14.31 -18.57 -0.28
N LEU A 157 13.58 -19.20 0.64
CA LEU A 157 13.83 -19.10 2.09
C LEU A 157 15.10 -19.82 2.53
N GLU A 158 15.43 -20.98 1.96
CA GLU A 158 16.70 -21.68 2.23
C GLU A 158 17.93 -20.80 1.99
N GLY A 159 17.79 -19.82 1.11
CA GLY A 159 18.82 -18.86 0.78
C GLY A 159 18.94 -17.66 1.72
N GLN A 160 18.00 -17.46 2.65
CA GLN A 160 17.94 -16.28 3.51
C GLN A 160 18.43 -16.54 4.93
N GLU A 161 18.87 -15.48 5.60
CA GLU A 161 19.16 -15.51 7.04
C GLU A 161 17.86 -15.69 7.84
N GLU A 162 17.92 -16.41 8.96
CA GLU A 162 16.79 -16.63 9.88
C GLU A 162 16.08 -15.31 10.24
N SER A 163 16.86 -14.26 10.52
CA SER A 163 16.33 -12.92 10.83
C SER A 163 15.44 -12.33 9.73
N PHE A 164 15.73 -12.64 8.46
CA PHE A 164 14.89 -12.21 7.33
C PHE A 164 13.59 -13.01 7.29
N VAL A 165 13.65 -14.32 7.53
CA VAL A 165 12.47 -15.21 7.56
C VAL A 165 11.51 -14.78 8.66
N CYS A 166 12.01 -14.55 9.89
CA CYS A 166 11.19 -14.03 10.98
C CYS A 166 10.55 -12.68 10.63
N SER A 167 11.34 -11.77 10.04
CA SER A 167 10.83 -10.44 9.66
C SER A 167 9.74 -10.53 8.58
N LEU A 168 9.90 -11.42 7.60
CA LEU A 168 8.92 -11.70 6.55
C LEU A 168 7.61 -12.22 7.16
N LEU A 169 7.70 -13.18 8.08
CA LEU A 169 6.55 -13.74 8.79
C LEU A 169 5.83 -12.68 9.63
N ASP A 170 6.55 -11.91 10.45
CA ASP A 170 5.99 -10.83 11.25
C ASP A 170 5.25 -9.81 10.38
N MET A 171 5.87 -9.38 9.28
CA MET A 171 5.23 -8.45 8.35
C MET A 171 4.00 -9.07 7.67
N ALA A 172 4.03 -10.34 7.32
CA ALA A 172 2.86 -11.02 6.77
C ALA A 172 1.71 -11.05 7.78
N ILE A 173 2.01 -11.33 9.05
CA ILE A 173 1.04 -11.31 10.14
C ILE A 173 0.47 -9.90 10.34
N CYS A 174 1.32 -8.87 10.44
CA CYS A 174 0.90 -7.48 10.57
C CYS A 174 0.02 -6.98 9.42
N ASN A 175 0.18 -7.56 8.23
CA ASN A 175 -0.66 -7.26 7.06
C ASN A 175 -1.90 -8.14 6.94
N GLY A 176 -2.15 -9.04 7.91
CA GLY A 176 -3.31 -9.92 7.93
C GLY A 176 -3.23 -11.08 6.93
N TYR A 177 -2.05 -11.39 6.37
CA TYR A 177 -1.93 -12.44 5.34
C TYR A 177 -2.08 -13.85 5.89
N HIS A 178 -1.91 -14.05 7.21
CA HIS A 178 -2.27 -15.27 7.93
C HIS A 178 -3.77 -15.61 7.87
N GLN A 179 -4.62 -14.66 7.47
CA GLN A 179 -6.05 -14.89 7.28
C GLN A 179 -6.39 -15.29 5.84
N ILE A 180 -5.41 -15.32 4.94
CA ILE A 180 -5.62 -15.60 3.51
C ILE A 180 -5.20 -17.05 3.23
N GLU A 181 -6.20 -17.90 2.96
CA GLU A 181 -6.01 -19.34 2.74
C GLU A 181 -4.93 -19.67 1.70
N THR A 182 -4.87 -18.92 0.59
CA THR A 182 -3.87 -19.13 -0.47
C THR A 182 -2.43 -18.84 -0.04
N HIS A 183 -2.22 -18.15 1.07
CA HIS A 183 -0.89 -17.88 1.60
C HIS A 183 -0.48 -18.85 2.72
N GLN A 184 -1.41 -19.63 3.26
CA GLN A 184 -1.14 -20.48 4.43
C GLN A 184 -0.02 -21.49 4.19
N GLY A 185 0.05 -22.08 2.99
CA GLY A 185 1.11 -23.02 2.65
C GLY A 185 2.51 -22.42 2.78
N ASN A 186 2.71 -21.19 2.29
CA ASN A 186 3.98 -20.49 2.38
C ASN A 186 4.27 -19.95 3.79
N LEU A 187 3.22 -19.57 4.53
CA LEU A 187 3.38 -19.15 5.93
C LEU A 187 3.80 -20.29 6.84
N ASN A 188 3.25 -21.50 6.65
CA ASN A 188 3.66 -22.68 7.41
C ASN A 188 5.15 -22.99 7.18
N ILE A 189 5.65 -22.84 5.95
CA ILE A 189 7.08 -23.03 5.63
C ILE A 189 7.93 -22.02 6.44
N CYS A 190 7.46 -20.79 6.63
CA CYS A 190 8.18 -19.80 7.45
C CYS A 190 8.21 -20.15 8.94
N GLU A 191 7.20 -20.89 9.44
CA GLU A 191 7.11 -21.29 10.85
C GLU A 191 7.97 -22.53 11.18
N GLU A 192 8.35 -23.30 10.15
CA GLU A 192 9.15 -24.53 10.28
C GLU A 192 10.67 -24.30 10.21
N LEU A 193 11.12 -23.12 9.79
CA LEU A 193 12.52 -22.71 9.64
C LEU A 193 12.99 -21.87 10.83
#